data_AF-A0A6B2CBN4-F1
#
_entry.id   AF-A0A6B2CBN4-F1
#
_cell.length_a   1.000
_cell.length_b   1.000
_cell.length_c   1.000
_cell.angle_alpha   90.00
_cell.angle_beta   90.00
_cell.angle_gamma   90.00
#
_symmetry.space_group_name_H-M   'P 1'
#
loop_
_entity.id
_entity.type
_entity.pdbx_description
1 polymer ?
#
loop_
_entity_poly.entity_id
_entity_poly.type
_entity_poly.pdbx_seq_one_letter_code
_entity_poly.pdbx_strand_id
1 'polypeptide(L)'
;MRIGKLKADELEKYIFKRTGYKDPDVLIGSSIGEDAAIIKIFDDKALVAHTDPITGSLDLIGFLSVVIPSNDVAVRGVRPRWMLTTIFLPPDAEEREIDRMTSQIHETANMFNISIVGGHTEYTDAVKRPVIVSTSIGIGRIDRIITTGGAKPGEKILMTKTVGIEGTAILARDFKEILIKKGVDKEIIEKASSYYKKISVIEEALKL
;
A
#
# COMPACT_ATOMS: atom_id res chain seq x y z
N MET A 1 3.51 24.65 -5.53
CA MET A 1 4.33 23.49 -5.10
C MET A 1 3.81 22.25 -5.85
N ARG A 2 4.67 21.44 -6.48
CA ARG A 2 4.23 20.17 -7.12
C ARG A 2 4.18 19.10 -6.03
N ILE A 3 2.99 18.79 -5.52
CA ILE A 3 2.75 17.75 -4.51
C ILE A 3 1.82 16.71 -5.15
N GLY A 4 2.19 15.43 -5.07
CA GLY A 4 1.41 14.32 -5.63
C GLY A 4 2.18 13.49 -6.66
N LYS A 5 1.47 12.61 -7.36
CA LYS A 5 2.03 11.70 -8.38
C LYS A 5 2.53 12.50 -9.59
N LEU A 6 3.59 12.00 -10.24
CA LEU A 6 4.03 12.49 -11.55
C LEU A 6 2.90 12.38 -12.57
N LYS A 7 2.87 13.29 -13.54
CA LYS A 7 1.88 13.23 -14.61
C LYS A 7 2.14 12.04 -15.52
N ALA A 8 1.09 11.57 -16.21
CA ALA A 8 1.18 10.41 -17.11
C ALA A 8 2.25 10.58 -18.20
N ASP A 9 2.34 11.76 -18.81
CA ASP A 9 3.35 12.10 -19.83
C ASP A 9 4.78 12.11 -19.26
N GLU A 10 4.95 12.58 -18.02
CA GLU A 10 6.25 12.52 -17.32
C GLU A 10 6.65 11.08 -17.00
N LEU A 11 5.70 10.24 -16.56
CA LEU A 11 5.93 8.81 -16.29
C LEU A 11 6.33 8.05 -17.55
N GLU A 12 5.62 8.25 -18.66
CA GLU A 12 5.97 7.62 -19.95
C GLU A 12 7.35 8.05 -20.43
N LYS A 13 7.66 9.34 -20.33
CA LYS A 13 8.91 9.89 -20.86
C LYS A 13 10.12 9.47 -20.04
N TYR A 14 10.01 9.47 -18.71
CA TYR A 14 11.17 9.36 -17.82
C TYR A 14 11.24 8.08 -17.00
N ILE A 15 10.13 7.36 -16.82
CA ILE A 15 10.08 6.15 -15.99
C ILE A 15 9.91 4.91 -16.86
N PHE A 16 8.79 4.78 -17.58
CA PHE A 16 8.45 3.54 -18.31
C PHE A 16 9.34 3.25 -19.52
N LYS A 17 10.08 4.25 -20.02
CA LYS A 17 11.11 4.07 -21.06
C LYS A 17 12.49 3.71 -20.52
N ARG A 18 12.66 3.60 -19.20
CA ARG A 18 13.95 3.42 -18.52
C ARG A 18 13.92 2.26 -17.52
N THR A 19 13.49 1.09 -17.97
CA THR A 19 13.31 -0.11 -17.14
C THR A 19 14.48 -1.12 -17.21
N GLY A 20 15.55 -0.79 -17.93
CA GLY A 20 16.72 -1.66 -18.05
C GLY A 20 16.52 -2.85 -19.00
N TYR A 21 17.08 -4.00 -18.63
CA TYR A 21 16.98 -5.25 -19.40
C TYR A 21 15.52 -5.72 -19.53
N LYS A 22 15.14 -6.23 -20.70
CA LYS A 22 13.83 -6.82 -20.94
C LYS A 22 13.85 -8.29 -20.56
N ASP A 23 13.48 -8.56 -19.33
CA ASP A 23 13.35 -9.92 -18.81
C ASP A 23 12.10 -10.60 -19.42
N PRO A 24 12.27 -11.74 -20.14
CA PRO A 24 11.15 -12.45 -20.75
C PRO A 24 10.17 -13.06 -19.74
N ASP A 25 10.56 -13.21 -18.48
CA ASP A 25 9.68 -13.75 -17.43
C ASP A 25 8.77 -12.68 -16.82
N VAL A 26 8.97 -11.39 -17.12
CA VAL A 26 8.07 -10.32 -16.68
C VAL A 26 6.81 -10.31 -17.55
N LEU A 27 5.71 -10.86 -17.02
CA LEU A 27 4.41 -10.90 -17.68
C LEU A 27 3.71 -9.54 -17.64
N ILE A 28 3.79 -8.85 -16.50
CA ILE A 28 3.32 -7.47 -16.32
C ILE A 28 4.38 -6.69 -15.57
N GLY A 29 4.86 -5.62 -16.20
CA GLY A 29 5.85 -4.70 -15.65
C GLY A 29 5.31 -3.28 -15.49
N SER A 30 6.20 -2.32 -15.28
CA SER A 30 5.84 -0.92 -15.05
C SER A 30 5.12 -0.30 -16.26
N SER A 31 3.86 0.07 -16.10
CA SER A 31 3.06 0.79 -17.11
C SER A 31 1.93 1.61 -16.46
N ILE A 32 1.24 2.42 -17.26
CA ILE A 32 0.10 3.20 -16.76
C ILE A 32 -1.05 2.25 -16.41
N GLY A 33 -1.55 2.37 -15.18
CA GLY A 33 -2.74 1.64 -14.73
C GLY A 33 -2.46 0.22 -14.25
N GLU A 34 -1.20 -0.19 -14.17
CA GLU A 34 -0.81 -1.43 -13.50
C GLU A 34 -0.30 -1.15 -12.09
N ASP A 35 -0.82 -1.92 -11.13
CA ASP A 35 -0.63 -1.73 -9.69
C ASP A 35 0.33 -2.76 -9.08
N ALA A 36 0.70 -3.83 -9.79
CA ALA A 36 1.67 -4.80 -9.29
C ALA A 36 2.43 -5.47 -10.44
N ALA A 37 3.70 -5.76 -10.22
CA ALA A 37 4.50 -6.55 -11.15
C ALA A 37 4.10 -8.03 -11.06
N ILE A 38 4.02 -8.70 -12.21
CA ILE A 38 3.77 -10.14 -12.30
C ILE A 38 4.94 -10.78 -13.06
N ILE A 39 5.64 -11.68 -12.39
CA ILE A 39 6.89 -12.30 -12.88
C ILE A 39 6.72 -13.82 -12.84
N LYS A 40 6.84 -14.48 -13.99
CA LYS A 40 6.84 -15.94 -14.10
C LYS A 40 8.05 -16.48 -13.32
N ILE A 41 7.81 -17.46 -12.45
CA ILE A 41 8.87 -18.13 -11.69
C ILE A 41 8.89 -19.64 -11.95
N PHE A 42 7.77 -20.21 -12.41
CA PHE A 42 7.63 -21.57 -12.90
C PHE A 42 6.56 -21.60 -14.01
N ASP A 43 6.37 -22.74 -14.66
CA ASP A 43 5.38 -22.85 -15.74
C ASP A 43 3.94 -22.54 -15.32
N ASP A 44 3.57 -22.85 -14.08
CA ASP A 44 2.22 -22.63 -13.55
C ASP A 44 2.13 -21.51 -12.50
N LYS A 45 3.25 -20.84 -12.17
CA LYS A 45 3.32 -19.88 -11.05
C LYS A 45 3.99 -18.57 -11.44
N ALA A 46 3.45 -17.50 -10.88
CA ALA A 46 4.05 -16.19 -10.94
C ALA A 46 4.15 -15.57 -9.54
N LEU A 47 5.23 -14.83 -9.35
CA LEU A 47 5.46 -13.93 -8.25
C LEU A 47 4.75 -12.61 -8.55
N VAL A 48 4.02 -12.10 -7.56
CA VAL A 48 3.38 -10.80 -7.60
C VAL A 48 4.01 -9.92 -6.54
N ALA A 49 4.46 -8.74 -6.94
CA ALA A 49 5.11 -7.81 -6.02
C ALA A 49 4.69 -6.37 -6.29
N HIS A 50 4.53 -5.61 -5.22
CA HIS A 50 4.22 -4.18 -5.27
C HIS A 50 4.89 -3.44 -4.11
N THR A 51 5.17 -2.15 -4.31
CA THR A 51 5.84 -1.30 -3.31
C THR A 51 5.11 0.03 -3.15
N ASP A 52 4.86 0.42 -1.90
CA ASP A 52 4.24 1.69 -1.57
C ASP A 52 4.94 2.44 -0.43
N PRO A 53 5.08 3.76 -0.54
CA PRO A 53 5.48 4.62 0.55
C PRO A 53 4.26 5.14 1.34
N ILE A 54 4.34 5.11 2.67
CA ILE A 54 3.38 5.80 3.55
C ILE A 54 3.98 7.13 3.99
N THR A 55 3.40 8.21 3.47
CA THR A 55 3.86 9.59 3.72
C THR A 55 2.75 10.51 4.26
N GLY A 56 1.49 10.04 4.19
CA GLY A 56 0.30 10.83 4.48
C GLY A 56 -0.25 10.69 5.90
N SER A 57 0.10 9.62 6.62
CA SER A 57 -0.38 9.37 7.98
C SER A 57 0.74 9.30 9.01
N LEU A 58 0.47 9.81 10.21
CA LEU A 58 1.34 9.72 11.37
C LEU A 58 0.83 8.72 12.41
N ASP A 59 -0.49 8.64 12.66
CA ASP A 59 -1.04 7.74 13.66
C ASP A 59 -1.09 6.28 13.18
N LEU A 60 -1.40 6.07 11.90
CA LEU A 60 -1.61 4.72 11.34
C LEU A 60 -0.46 4.26 10.43
N ILE A 61 0.70 4.91 10.49
CA ILE A 61 1.77 4.70 9.51
C ILE A 61 2.21 3.24 9.41
N GLY A 62 2.34 2.51 10.54
CA GLY A 62 2.74 1.11 10.53
C GLY A 62 1.63 0.14 10.09
N PHE A 63 0.37 0.46 10.41
CA PHE A 63 -0.78 -0.29 9.90
C PHE A 63 -0.89 -0.16 8.38
N LEU A 64 -0.83 1.08 7.88
CA LEU A 64 -0.95 1.37 6.46
C LEU A 64 0.22 0.79 5.66
N SER A 65 1.44 0.79 6.22
CA SER A 65 2.60 0.24 5.51
C SER A 65 2.48 -1.25 5.24
N VAL A 66 1.71 -1.98 6.05
CA VAL A 66 1.40 -3.39 5.78
C VAL A 66 0.20 -3.50 4.84
N VAL A 67 -0.90 -2.79 5.12
CA VAL A 67 -2.18 -3.00 4.42
C VAL A 67 -2.14 -2.53 2.97
N ILE A 68 -1.62 -1.33 2.71
CA ILE A 68 -1.71 -0.70 1.38
C ILE A 68 -0.99 -1.54 0.31
N PRO A 69 0.32 -1.82 0.40
CA PRO A 69 0.99 -2.63 -0.62
C PRO A 69 0.48 -4.07 -0.67
N SER A 70 -0.07 -4.59 0.43
CA SER A 70 -0.68 -5.93 0.47
C SER A 70 -2.03 -5.99 -0.23
N ASN A 71 -2.80 -4.90 -0.24
CA ASN A 71 -4.02 -4.79 -1.02
C ASN A 71 -3.71 -4.91 -2.52
N ASP A 72 -2.66 -4.26 -3.01
CA ASP A 72 -2.27 -4.30 -4.42
C ASP A 72 -1.81 -5.67 -4.88
N VAL A 73 -1.18 -6.46 -4.01
CA VAL A 73 -0.91 -7.89 -4.28
C VAL A 73 -2.21 -8.70 -4.26
N ALA A 74 -3.09 -8.46 -3.29
CA ALA A 74 -4.34 -9.21 -3.13
C ALA A 74 -5.32 -9.03 -4.29
N VAL A 75 -5.46 -7.81 -4.83
CA VAL A 75 -6.35 -7.53 -5.98
C VAL A 75 -5.89 -8.19 -7.28
N ARG A 76 -4.68 -8.77 -7.31
CA ARG A 76 -4.22 -9.65 -8.39
C ARG A 76 -4.66 -11.10 -8.22
N GLY A 77 -5.50 -11.41 -7.24
CA GLY A 77 -5.91 -12.77 -6.88
C GLY A 77 -4.82 -13.55 -6.13
N VAL A 78 -3.80 -12.87 -5.58
CA VAL A 78 -2.64 -13.49 -4.95
C VAL A 78 -2.57 -13.14 -3.47
N ARG A 79 -2.48 -14.14 -2.59
CA ARG A 79 -2.32 -13.87 -1.15
C ARG A 79 -0.92 -13.28 -0.89
N PRO A 80 -0.81 -12.07 -0.29
CA PRO A 80 0.48 -11.56 0.16
C PRO A 80 1.03 -12.46 1.27
N ARG A 81 2.32 -12.76 1.22
CA ARG A 81 2.98 -13.70 2.14
C ARG A 81 4.21 -13.12 2.81
N TRP A 82 4.96 -12.31 2.08
CA TRP A 82 6.22 -11.75 2.55
C TRP A 82 6.24 -10.25 2.33
N MET A 83 6.97 -9.56 3.19
CA MET A 83 7.15 -8.12 3.09
C MET A 83 8.57 -7.72 3.45
N LEU A 84 9.13 -6.79 2.68
CA LEU A 84 10.32 -6.04 3.06
C LEU A 84 9.90 -4.62 3.45
N THR A 85 10.44 -4.10 4.55
CA THR A 85 10.05 -2.79 5.07
C THR A 85 11.26 -1.91 5.33
N THR A 86 11.30 -0.75 4.68
CA THR A 86 12.30 0.29 4.88
C THR A 86 11.71 1.44 5.70
N ILE A 87 12.38 1.83 6.78
CA ILE A 87 11.96 2.93 7.66
C ILE A 87 13.02 4.05 7.60
N PHE A 88 12.60 5.21 7.12
CA PHE A 88 13.37 6.45 7.18
C PHE A 88 12.89 7.28 8.37
N LEU A 89 13.80 7.59 9.29
CA LEU A 89 13.54 8.38 10.49
C LEU A 89 14.23 9.74 10.38
N PRO A 90 13.58 10.85 10.76
CA PRO A 90 14.28 12.12 10.92
C PRO A 90 15.28 12.02 12.09
N PRO A 91 16.34 12.86 12.15
CA PRO A 91 17.38 12.75 13.17
C PRO A 91 16.90 12.95 14.62
N ASP A 92 15.74 13.58 14.78
CA ASP A 92 15.08 13.86 16.06
C ASP A 92 13.99 12.84 16.42
N ALA A 93 13.83 11.76 15.65
CA ALA A 93 12.85 10.71 15.94
C ALA A 93 13.14 10.02 17.28
N GLU A 94 12.09 9.83 18.07
CA GLU A 94 12.21 9.24 19.40
C GLU A 94 11.93 7.73 19.40
N GLU A 95 12.51 7.01 20.35
CA GLU A 95 12.32 5.55 20.50
C GLU A 95 10.84 5.14 20.58
N ARG A 96 10.00 5.94 21.24
CA ARG A 96 8.55 5.69 21.32
C ARG A 96 7.85 5.71 19.97
N GLU A 97 8.36 6.48 19.01
CA GLU A 97 7.79 6.52 17.66
C GLU A 97 8.14 5.22 16.92
N ILE A 98 9.37 4.75 17.09
CA ILE A 98 9.86 3.49 16.51
C ILE A 98 9.06 2.32 17.08
N ASP A 99 8.94 2.23 18.41
CA ASP A 99 8.15 1.21 19.10
C ASP A 99 6.70 1.18 18.59
N ARG A 100 6.04 2.33 18.53
CA ARG A 100 4.66 2.42 18.03
C ARG A 100 4.54 1.96 16.57
N MET A 101 5.41 2.43 15.68
CA MET A 101 5.37 2.06 14.26
C MET A 101 5.63 0.57 14.05
N THR A 102 6.67 0.03 14.68
CA THR A 102 7.07 -1.37 14.54
C THR A 102 6.07 -2.32 15.20
N SER A 103 5.46 -1.95 16.32
CA SER A 103 4.37 -2.70 16.93
C SER A 103 3.15 -2.77 16.01
N GLN A 104 2.74 -1.65 15.40
CA GLN A 104 1.65 -1.64 14.41
C GLN A 104 1.97 -2.54 13.21
N ILE A 105 3.20 -2.48 12.68
CA ILE A 105 3.64 -3.37 11.59
C ILE A 105 3.51 -4.82 12.01
N HIS A 106 4.05 -5.19 13.18
CA HIS A 106 4.03 -6.57 13.67
C HIS A 106 2.61 -7.12 13.84
N GLU A 107 1.75 -6.38 14.54
CA GLU A 107 0.37 -6.77 14.79
C GLU A 107 -0.43 -6.91 13.49
N THR A 108 -0.25 -5.97 12.56
CA THR A 108 -0.96 -5.98 11.27
C THR A 108 -0.46 -7.11 10.37
N ALA A 109 0.85 -7.35 10.33
CA ALA A 109 1.42 -8.46 9.58
C ALA A 109 0.92 -9.81 10.11
N ASN A 110 0.89 -9.99 11.45
CA ASN A 110 0.31 -11.18 12.08
C ASN A 110 -1.17 -11.37 11.71
N MET A 111 -1.97 -10.29 11.72
CA MET A 111 -3.39 -10.35 11.37
C MET A 111 -3.65 -10.93 9.98
N PHE A 112 -2.77 -10.65 9.01
CA PHE A 112 -2.91 -11.11 7.62
C PHE A 112 -2.01 -12.31 7.27
N ASN A 113 -1.33 -12.90 8.27
CA ASN A 113 -0.35 -13.98 8.08
C ASN A 113 0.78 -13.63 7.10
N ILE A 114 1.27 -12.39 7.19
CA ILE A 114 2.39 -11.87 6.39
C ILE A 114 3.65 -11.91 7.24
N SER A 115 4.75 -12.44 6.68
CA SER A 115 6.06 -12.42 7.34
C SER A 115 6.86 -11.21 6.88
N ILE A 116 7.37 -10.41 7.83
CA ILE A 116 8.38 -9.39 7.53
C ILE A 116 9.73 -10.11 7.41
N VAL A 117 10.26 -10.19 6.19
CA VAL A 117 11.43 -11.04 5.86
C VAL A 117 12.73 -10.25 5.69
N GLY A 118 12.66 -8.92 5.78
CA GLY A 118 13.83 -8.06 5.64
C GLY A 118 13.43 -6.60 5.56
N GLY A 119 14.40 -5.74 5.30
CA GLY A 119 14.19 -4.31 5.31
C GLY A 119 15.46 -3.50 5.47
N HIS A 120 15.27 -2.21 5.75
CA HIS A 120 16.35 -1.27 6.07
C HIS A 120 15.82 -0.24 7.07
N THR A 121 16.68 0.27 7.95
CA THR A 121 16.33 1.34 8.87
C THR A 121 17.44 2.36 8.92
N GLU A 122 17.11 3.64 8.79
CA GLU A 122 18.09 4.72 8.89
C GLU A 122 17.51 5.99 9.52
N TYR A 123 18.37 6.69 10.26
CA TYR A 123 18.17 8.09 10.59
C TYR A 123 18.78 8.95 9.48
N THR A 124 18.02 9.89 8.94
CA THR A 124 18.43 10.69 7.78
C THR A 124 17.78 12.07 7.80
N ASP A 125 18.53 13.10 7.39
CA ASP A 125 18.02 14.47 7.23
C ASP A 125 17.22 14.67 5.93
N ALA A 126 17.12 13.63 5.10
CA ALA A 126 16.33 13.63 3.86
C ALA A 126 14.80 13.69 4.13
N VAL A 127 14.36 13.25 5.32
CA VAL A 127 12.95 13.28 5.71
C VAL A 127 12.76 14.17 6.94
N LYS A 128 11.62 14.87 6.99
CA LYS A 128 11.23 15.73 8.13
C LYS A 128 10.26 15.05 9.11
N ARG A 129 9.86 13.83 8.78
CA ARG A 129 8.94 12.96 9.53
C ARG A 129 9.19 11.53 9.10
N PRO A 130 8.82 10.53 9.91
CA PRO A 130 8.97 9.14 9.52
C PRO A 130 8.30 8.83 8.18
N VAL A 131 8.98 8.03 7.35
CA VAL A 131 8.44 7.47 6.12
C VAL A 131 8.72 5.98 6.13
N ILE A 132 7.69 5.18 5.87
CA ILE A 132 7.82 3.73 5.73
C ILE A 132 7.55 3.37 4.28
N VAL A 133 8.47 2.63 3.66
CA VAL A 133 8.30 2.07 2.31
C VAL A 133 8.26 0.56 2.46
N SER A 134 7.18 -0.06 2.01
CA SER A 134 6.99 -1.50 2.16
C SER A 134 6.73 -2.15 0.81
N THR A 135 7.43 -3.26 0.57
CA THR A 135 7.25 -4.10 -0.62
C THR A 135 6.55 -5.38 -0.20
N SER A 136 5.33 -5.59 -0.69
CA SER A 136 4.55 -6.81 -0.46
C SER A 136 4.78 -7.80 -1.59
N ILE A 137 4.87 -9.09 -1.26
CA ILE A 137 5.20 -10.17 -2.19
C ILE A 137 4.29 -11.38 -1.94
N GLY A 138 3.76 -11.95 -3.01
CA GLY A 138 3.00 -13.20 -3.01
C GLY A 138 3.33 -14.09 -4.22
N ILE A 139 2.86 -15.33 -4.19
CA ILE A 139 2.95 -16.27 -5.32
C ILE A 139 1.56 -16.81 -5.61
N GLY A 140 1.13 -16.70 -6.86
CA GLY A 140 -0.14 -17.19 -7.35
C GLY A 140 0.03 -18.10 -8.56
N ARG A 141 -1.05 -18.79 -8.93
CA ARG A 141 -1.09 -19.53 -10.19
C ARG A 141 -1.33 -18.57 -11.34
N ILE A 142 -0.60 -18.73 -12.44
CA ILE A 142 -0.71 -17.83 -13.61
C ILE A 142 -2.15 -17.78 -14.16
N ASP A 143 -2.85 -18.93 -14.18
CA ASP A 143 -4.22 -19.05 -14.68
C ASP A 143 -5.29 -18.39 -13.79
N ARG A 144 -4.90 -17.87 -12.61
CA ARG A 144 -5.80 -17.19 -11.66
C ARG A 144 -5.41 -15.75 -11.38
N ILE A 145 -4.34 -15.25 -12.00
CA ILE A 145 -3.93 -13.86 -11.80
C ILE A 145 -4.91 -12.92 -12.50
N ILE A 146 -5.33 -11.90 -11.76
CA ILE A 146 -6.23 -10.86 -12.24
C ILE A 146 -5.40 -9.67 -12.72
N THR A 147 -5.75 -9.12 -13.88
CA THR A 147 -5.14 -7.93 -14.46
C THR A 147 -6.07 -6.73 -14.34
N THR A 148 -5.54 -5.51 -14.30
CA THR A 148 -6.38 -4.29 -14.25
C THR A 148 -7.19 -4.12 -15.54
N GLY A 149 -6.68 -4.60 -16.67
CA GLY A 149 -7.37 -4.62 -17.96
C GLY A 149 -8.29 -5.84 -18.14
N GLY A 150 -9.08 -5.82 -19.22
CA GLY A 150 -9.89 -6.97 -19.66
C GLY A 150 -11.40 -6.81 -19.49
N ALA A 151 -11.85 -5.72 -18.87
CA ALA A 151 -13.28 -5.41 -18.73
C ALA A 151 -13.96 -5.22 -20.10
N LYS A 152 -15.18 -5.74 -20.24
CA LYS A 152 -15.95 -5.73 -21.50
C LYS A 152 -17.27 -4.94 -21.37
N PRO A 153 -17.76 -4.33 -22.47
CA PRO A 153 -19.09 -3.73 -22.48
C PRO A 153 -20.17 -4.71 -22.01
N GLY A 154 -21.03 -4.26 -21.09
CA GLY A 154 -22.07 -5.09 -20.48
C GLY A 154 -21.69 -5.70 -19.12
N GLU A 155 -20.41 -5.66 -18.73
CA GLU A 155 -20.00 -6.04 -17.38
C GLU A 155 -20.41 -4.99 -16.33
N LYS A 156 -20.55 -5.44 -15.07
CA LYS A 156 -20.97 -4.60 -13.95
C LYS A 156 -19.76 -4.14 -13.15
N ILE A 157 -19.78 -2.88 -12.73
CA ILE A 157 -18.81 -2.34 -11.77
C ILE A 157 -19.37 -2.50 -10.37
N LEU A 158 -18.58 -3.12 -9.49
CA LEU A 158 -18.94 -3.37 -8.09
C LEU A 158 -17.91 -2.71 -7.17
N MET A 159 -18.39 -2.15 -6.07
CA MET A 159 -17.55 -1.63 -4.99
C MET A 159 -17.91 -2.38 -3.70
N THR A 160 -16.91 -3.01 -3.08
CA THR A 160 -17.11 -3.85 -1.89
C THR A 160 -17.39 -3.04 -0.63
N LYS A 161 -16.99 -1.76 -0.62
CA LYS A 161 -17.10 -0.85 0.52
C LYS A 161 -17.56 0.55 0.07
N THR A 162 -17.13 1.62 0.73
CA THR A 162 -17.44 3.02 0.39
C THR A 162 -16.20 3.76 -0.07
N VAL A 163 -16.37 4.85 -0.83
CA VAL A 163 -15.28 5.74 -1.24
C VAL A 163 -14.72 6.53 -0.05
N GLY A 164 -13.45 6.92 -0.12
CA GLY A 164 -12.83 7.87 0.82
C GLY A 164 -12.45 7.32 2.20
N ILE A 165 -12.58 6.00 2.43
CA ILE A 165 -12.35 5.36 3.75
C ILE A 165 -10.99 5.72 4.35
N GLU A 166 -9.91 5.54 3.59
CA GLU A 166 -8.54 5.79 4.05
C GLU A 166 -8.33 7.26 4.43
N GLY A 167 -8.62 8.18 3.51
CA GLY A 167 -8.47 9.61 3.74
C GLY A 167 -9.32 10.11 4.91
N THR A 168 -10.56 9.62 5.06
CA THR A 168 -11.42 9.93 6.20
C THR A 168 -10.82 9.45 7.52
N ALA A 169 -10.28 8.23 7.56
CA ALA A 169 -9.64 7.71 8.77
C ALA A 169 -8.38 8.50 9.16
N ILE A 170 -7.53 8.83 8.19
CA ILE A 170 -6.32 9.63 8.40
C ILE A 170 -6.70 11.02 8.93
N LEU A 171 -7.65 11.71 8.28
CA LEU A 171 -8.10 13.03 8.71
C LEU A 171 -8.62 13.02 10.15
N ALA A 172 -9.43 12.02 10.49
CA ALA A 172 -10.05 11.92 11.82
C ALA A 172 -9.04 11.64 12.93
N ARG A 173 -7.97 10.89 12.64
CA ARG A 173 -6.95 10.50 13.64
C ARG A 173 -5.83 11.52 13.74
N ASP A 174 -5.24 11.90 12.62
CA ASP A 174 -4.06 12.77 12.59
C ASP A 174 -4.40 14.25 12.78
N PHE A 175 -5.63 14.66 12.43
CA PHE A 175 -6.07 16.05 12.49
C PHE A 175 -7.27 16.27 13.41
N LYS A 176 -7.49 15.37 14.39
CA LYS A 176 -8.59 15.41 15.36
C LYS A 176 -8.79 16.81 15.97
N GLU A 177 -7.72 17.41 16.47
CA GLU A 177 -7.80 18.73 17.13
C GLU A 177 -8.19 19.86 16.15
N ILE A 178 -7.78 19.76 14.89
CA ILE A 178 -8.17 20.72 13.85
C ILE A 178 -9.66 20.56 13.53
N LEU A 179 -10.14 19.31 13.42
CA LEU A 179 -11.55 19.02 13.17
C LEU A 179 -12.44 19.52 14.31
N ILE A 180 -12.05 19.29 15.57
CA ILE A 180 -12.77 19.80 16.75
C ILE A 180 -12.83 21.35 16.69
N LYS A 181 -11.70 22.02 16.43
CA LYS A 181 -11.65 23.49 16.30
C LYS A 181 -12.50 24.02 15.15
N LYS A 182 -12.69 23.24 14.09
CA LYS A 182 -13.55 23.57 12.95
C LYS A 182 -15.03 23.22 13.16
N GLY A 183 -15.40 22.70 14.33
CA GLY A 183 -16.80 22.41 14.68
C GLY A 183 -17.31 21.05 14.20
N VAL A 184 -16.42 20.10 13.91
CA VAL A 184 -16.84 18.72 13.60
C VAL A 184 -17.15 17.99 14.90
N ASP A 185 -18.33 17.38 14.99
CA ASP A 185 -18.78 16.65 16.17
C ASP A 185 -17.84 15.50 16.55
N LYS A 186 -17.59 15.34 17.85
CA LYS A 186 -16.70 14.29 18.38
C LYS A 186 -17.14 12.89 17.96
N GLU A 187 -18.44 12.62 17.95
CA GLU A 187 -19.00 11.33 17.52
C GLU A 187 -18.69 11.04 16.04
N ILE A 188 -18.74 12.06 15.18
CA ILE A 188 -18.35 11.94 13.76
C ILE A 188 -16.86 11.61 13.65
N ILE A 189 -16.02 12.30 14.42
CA ILE A 189 -14.57 12.06 14.44
C ILE A 189 -14.27 10.64 14.92
N GLU A 190 -14.91 10.15 15.97
CA GLU A 190 -14.71 8.79 16.48
C GLU A 190 -15.15 7.74 15.47
N LYS A 191 -16.33 7.93 14.87
CA LYS A 191 -16.82 7.06 13.78
C LYS A 191 -15.86 7.04 12.60
N ALA A 192 -15.42 8.20 12.13
CA ALA A 192 -14.46 8.34 11.04
C ALA A 192 -13.10 7.71 11.41
N SER A 193 -12.64 7.86 12.65
CA SER A 193 -11.39 7.27 13.14
C SER A 193 -11.42 5.74 13.08
N SER A 194 -12.59 5.12 13.21
CA SER A 194 -12.76 3.67 13.12
C SER A 194 -12.68 3.12 11.69
N TYR A 195 -12.73 3.98 10.67
CA TYR A 195 -12.76 3.55 9.26
C TYR A 195 -11.49 2.86 8.81
N TYR A 196 -10.37 3.03 9.51
CA TYR A 196 -9.13 2.31 9.21
C TYR A 196 -9.32 0.78 9.17
N LYS A 197 -10.24 0.25 9.99
CA LYS A 197 -10.61 -1.18 10.03
C LYS A 197 -11.21 -1.68 8.72
N LYS A 198 -11.63 -0.78 7.84
CA LYS A 198 -12.25 -1.07 6.54
C LYS A 198 -11.30 -0.85 5.36
N ILE A 199 -10.05 -0.43 5.59
CA ILE A 199 -9.09 -0.11 4.52
C ILE A 199 -8.62 -1.38 3.80
N SER A 200 -8.33 -2.45 4.54
CA SER A 200 -7.89 -3.70 3.91
C SER A 200 -8.98 -4.27 3.01
N VAL A 201 -8.60 -4.68 1.80
CA VAL A 201 -9.45 -5.41 0.84
C VAL A 201 -8.95 -6.83 0.60
N ILE A 202 -7.95 -7.30 1.35
CA ILE A 202 -7.27 -8.58 1.13
C ILE A 202 -8.27 -9.74 1.11
N GLU A 203 -9.15 -9.81 2.11
CA GLU A 203 -10.11 -10.91 2.23
C GLU A 203 -11.24 -10.85 1.20
N GLU A 204 -11.63 -9.66 0.71
CA GLU A 204 -12.56 -9.55 -0.42
C GLU A 204 -11.90 -9.92 -1.74
N ALA A 205 -10.67 -9.48 -1.97
CA ALA A 205 -9.94 -9.72 -3.21
C ALA A 205 -9.64 -11.21 -3.43
N LEU A 206 -9.32 -11.95 -2.35
CA LEU A 206 -9.01 -13.38 -2.42
C LEU A 206 -10.24 -14.29 -2.56
N LYS A 207 -11.46 -13.73 -2.58
CA LYS A 207 -12.71 -14.45 -2.84
C LYS A 207 -13.16 -14.41 -4.29
N LEU A 208 -12.55 -13.56 -5.11
CA LEU A 208 -12.77 -13.46 -6.56
C LEU A 208 -12.00 -14.57 -7.29
#